data_AF-A0A836I8C5-F1
#
_entry.id   AF-A0A836I8C5-F1
#
_cell.length_a   1.000
_cell.length_b   1.000
_cell.length_c   1.000
_cell.angle_alpha   90.00
_cell.angle_beta   90.00
_cell.angle_gamma   90.00
#
_symmetry.space_group_name_H-M   'P 1'
#
loop_
_entity.id
_entity.type
_entity.pdbx_description
1 polymer ?
#
loop_
_entity_poly.entity_id
_entity_poly.type
_entity_poly.pdbx_seq_one_letter_code
_entity_poly.pdbx_strand_id
1 'polypeptide(L)'
;MDSFQSTLEELDALLAMLKKKVEEVIVTYTLPEKKKVEMESRPLMREARQKLSALRAETRRTQDLDLRQSREGICKERDETIRNFDAEMKNQIYPRRSASARPKTYQEQREEEMMGCGTADGTGFTGSKQVLNAAINVQKDALQSLQRTERLQNVAEETGKTTLAELQKQTERMYQIDEELQNLQGQLDHVARDVRWFYRQMSRDKCFLSLLGLSILALLVLVFVSIWTRRMRSKG
;
A
#
# COMPACT_ATOMS: atom_id res chain seq x y z
N MET A 1 18.94 -12.88 -11.35
CA MET A 1 17.68 -12.18 -11.70
C MET A 1 17.81 -10.77 -11.18
N ASP A 2 17.55 -9.78 -12.03
CA ASP A 2 17.67 -8.37 -11.66
C ASP A 2 16.61 -8.02 -10.61
N SER A 3 17.01 -7.32 -9.54
CA SER A 3 16.12 -6.84 -8.45
C SER A 3 14.89 -6.10 -9.01
N PHE A 4 15.10 -5.34 -10.08
CA PHE A 4 14.06 -4.60 -10.79
C PHE A 4 13.02 -5.52 -11.43
N GLN A 5 13.45 -6.63 -12.03
CA GLN A 5 12.55 -7.55 -12.70
C GLN A 5 11.70 -8.32 -11.68
N SER A 6 12.32 -8.73 -10.56
CA SER A 6 11.61 -9.40 -9.46
C SER A 6 10.54 -8.50 -8.84
N THR A 7 10.87 -7.23 -8.58
CA THR A 7 9.92 -6.27 -8.00
C THR A 7 8.82 -5.87 -8.98
N LEU A 8 9.11 -5.87 -10.29
CA LEU A 8 8.14 -5.64 -11.35
C LEU A 8 7.13 -6.79 -11.44
N GLU A 9 7.60 -8.03 -11.42
CA GLU A 9 6.75 -9.23 -11.46
C GLU A 9 5.81 -9.29 -10.23
N GLU A 10 6.32 -8.95 -9.05
CA GLU A 10 5.52 -8.82 -7.83
C GLU A 10 4.45 -7.72 -7.95
N LEU A 11 4.80 -6.58 -8.53
CA LEU A 11 3.84 -5.49 -8.77
C LEU A 11 2.76 -5.91 -9.76
N ASP A 12 3.12 -6.59 -10.85
CA ASP A 12 2.17 -7.06 -11.87
C ASP A 12 1.20 -8.10 -11.28
N ALA A 13 1.68 -8.98 -10.40
CA ALA A 13 0.83 -9.91 -9.66
C ALA A 13 -0.17 -9.19 -8.74
N LEU A 14 0.28 -8.13 -8.02
CA LEU A 14 -0.59 -7.30 -7.19
C LEU A 14 -1.65 -6.57 -8.03
N LEU A 15 -1.28 -6.04 -9.19
CA LEU A 15 -2.20 -5.36 -10.11
C LEU A 15 -3.25 -6.32 -10.68
N ALA A 16 -2.88 -7.57 -10.96
CA ALA A 16 -3.83 -8.59 -11.40
C ALA A 16 -4.87 -8.91 -10.30
N MET A 17 -4.43 -9.03 -9.04
CA MET A 17 -5.35 -9.22 -7.91
C MET A 17 -6.25 -8.00 -7.70
N LEU A 18 -5.70 -6.80 -7.83
CA LEU A 18 -6.45 -5.56 -7.72
C LEU A 18 -7.51 -5.43 -8.82
N LYS A 19 -7.16 -5.77 -10.06
CA LYS A 19 -8.12 -5.81 -11.17
C LYS A 19 -9.31 -6.71 -10.87
N LYS A 20 -9.06 -7.92 -10.35
CA LYS A 20 -10.12 -8.86 -9.94
C LYS A 20 -11.02 -8.27 -8.86
N LYS A 21 -10.45 -7.53 -7.90
CA LYS A 21 -11.21 -6.83 -6.85
C LYS A 21 -12.02 -5.66 -7.40
N VAL A 22 -11.50 -4.93 -8.39
CA VAL A 22 -12.27 -3.87 -9.09
C VAL A 22 -13.47 -4.48 -9.83
N GLU A 23 -13.27 -5.60 -10.53
CA GLU A 23 -14.36 -6.34 -11.20
C GLU A 23 -15.42 -6.82 -10.19
N GLU A 24 -15.01 -7.30 -9.02
CA GLU A 24 -15.91 -7.68 -7.92
C GLU A 24 -16.76 -6.48 -7.43
N VAL A 25 -16.19 -5.27 -7.37
CA VAL A 25 -16.92 -4.04 -7.03
C VAL A 25 -17.91 -3.63 -8.13
N ILE A 26 -17.61 -3.92 -9.39
CA ILE A 26 -18.51 -3.63 -10.52
C ILE A 26 -19.71 -4.59 -10.50
N VAL A 27 -19.47 -5.89 -10.26
CA VAL A 27 -20.49 -6.94 -10.31
C VAL A 27 -21.41 -6.92 -9.09
N THR A 28 -20.93 -6.49 -7.92
CA THR A 28 -21.75 -6.41 -6.71
C THR A 28 -22.83 -5.34 -6.84
N TYR A 29 -24.08 -5.68 -6.50
CA TYR A 29 -25.23 -4.79 -6.71
C TYR A 29 -25.51 -3.88 -5.51
N THR A 30 -25.05 -4.27 -4.32
CA THR A 30 -25.35 -3.52 -3.09
C THR A 30 -24.19 -2.63 -2.67
N LEU A 31 -24.51 -1.37 -2.33
CA LEU A 31 -23.54 -0.39 -1.83
C LEU A 31 -22.73 -0.85 -0.59
N PRO A 32 -23.30 -1.55 0.42
CA PRO A 32 -22.51 -2.04 1.55
C PRO A 32 -21.49 -3.12 1.13
N GLU A 33 -21.83 -4.00 0.18
CA GLU A 33 -20.90 -5.00 -0.35
C GLU A 33 -19.79 -4.35 -1.17
N LYS A 34 -20.13 -3.38 -2.04
CA LYS A 34 -19.12 -2.59 -2.78
C LYS A 34 -18.11 -1.92 -1.84
N LYS A 35 -18.58 -1.33 -0.74
CA LYS A 35 -17.71 -0.74 0.29
C LYS A 35 -16.85 -1.77 1.00
N LYS A 36 -17.39 -2.96 1.30
CA LYS A 36 -16.62 -4.03 1.92
C LYS A 36 -15.47 -4.48 1.01
N VAL A 37 -15.76 -4.73 -0.26
CA VAL A 37 -14.74 -5.11 -1.25
C VAL A 37 -13.72 -3.98 -1.46
N GLU A 38 -14.13 -2.71 -1.38
CA GLU A 38 -13.20 -1.57 -1.40
C GLU A 38 -12.30 -1.50 -0.18
N MET A 39 -12.82 -1.79 1.02
CA MET A 39 -11.96 -1.89 2.19
C MET A 39 -10.94 -3.03 2.06
N GLU A 40 -11.33 -4.16 1.47
CA GLU A 40 -10.43 -5.30 1.21
C GLU A 40 -9.36 -5.00 0.16
N SER A 41 -9.62 -4.09 -0.79
CA SER A 41 -8.64 -3.71 -1.81
C SER A 41 -7.64 -2.65 -1.35
N ARG A 42 -7.96 -1.84 -0.32
CA ARG A 42 -7.07 -0.83 0.26
C ARG A 42 -5.68 -1.35 0.67
N PRO A 43 -5.52 -2.49 1.35
CA PRO A 43 -4.19 -3.01 1.65
C PRO A 43 -3.40 -3.36 0.37
N LEU A 44 -4.05 -3.97 -0.63
CA LEU A 44 -3.43 -4.28 -1.92
C LEU A 44 -2.98 -3.01 -2.67
N MET A 45 -3.81 -1.96 -2.63
CA MET A 45 -3.47 -0.64 -3.18
C MET A 45 -2.25 0.00 -2.50
N ARG A 46 -2.11 -0.15 -1.18
CA ARG A 46 -0.97 0.36 -0.42
C ARG A 46 0.30 -0.41 -0.78
N GLU A 47 0.21 -1.73 -0.87
CA GLU A 47 1.32 -2.60 -1.23
C GLU A 47 1.81 -2.34 -2.66
N ALA A 48 0.89 -2.21 -3.63
CA ALA A 48 1.22 -1.86 -5.01
C ALA A 48 1.95 -0.50 -5.10
N ARG A 49 1.51 0.51 -4.33
CA ARG A 49 2.19 1.82 -4.25
C ARG A 49 3.57 1.73 -3.61
N GLN A 50 3.75 0.87 -2.62
CA GLN A 50 5.05 0.62 -1.98
C GLN A 50 6.03 -0.08 -2.92
N LYS A 51 5.57 -1.09 -3.68
CA LYS A 51 6.40 -1.75 -4.70
C LYS A 51 6.77 -0.79 -5.84
N LEU A 52 5.82 0.06 -6.25
CA LEU A 52 6.08 1.10 -7.24
C LEU A 52 7.10 2.14 -6.76
N SER A 53 7.09 2.53 -5.48
CA SER A 53 8.09 3.45 -4.93
C SER A 53 9.48 2.80 -4.86
N ALA A 54 9.55 1.50 -4.53
CA ALA A 54 10.78 0.72 -4.59
C ALA A 54 11.34 0.63 -6.03
N LEU A 55 10.50 0.33 -7.03
CA LEU A 55 10.89 0.33 -8.44
C LEU A 55 11.42 1.69 -8.90
N ARG A 56 10.78 2.80 -8.50
CA ARG A 56 11.27 4.15 -8.79
C ARG A 56 12.63 4.43 -8.15
N ALA A 57 12.87 3.94 -6.93
CA ALA A 57 14.16 4.07 -6.27
C ALA A 57 15.25 3.28 -7.00
N GLU A 58 14.95 2.08 -7.50
CA GLU A 58 15.86 1.28 -8.32
C GLU A 58 16.13 1.91 -9.70
N THR A 59 15.11 2.47 -10.35
CA THR A 59 15.27 3.23 -11.60
C THR A 59 16.21 4.42 -11.42
N ARG A 60 16.15 5.12 -10.28
CA ARG A 60 17.07 6.24 -9.97
C ARG A 60 18.52 5.80 -9.75
N ARG A 61 18.74 4.56 -9.32
CA ARG A 61 20.08 3.98 -9.12
C ARG A 61 20.73 3.49 -10.42
N THR A 62 19.96 3.39 -11.50
CA THR A 62 20.45 2.96 -12.81
C THR A 62 21.28 4.09 -13.43
N GLN A 63 22.56 3.82 -13.75
CA GLN A 63 23.49 4.81 -14.30
C GLN A 63 23.28 5.06 -15.79
N ASP A 64 22.80 4.05 -16.52
CA ASP A 64 22.51 4.13 -17.94
C ASP A 64 21.22 4.94 -18.19
N LEU A 65 21.33 5.98 -19.02
CA LEU A 65 20.27 6.93 -19.33
C LEU A 65 19.13 6.29 -20.14
N ASP A 66 19.44 5.43 -21.09
CA ASP A 66 18.43 4.82 -21.98
C ASP A 66 17.62 3.76 -21.22
N LEU A 67 18.31 2.92 -20.44
CA LEU A 67 17.66 1.95 -19.55
C LEU A 67 16.83 2.64 -18.47
N ARG A 68 17.31 3.78 -17.94
CA ARG A 68 16.56 4.55 -16.94
C ARG A 68 15.27 5.14 -17.53
N GLN A 69 15.31 5.70 -18.74
CA GLN A 69 14.11 6.22 -19.40
C GLN A 69 13.09 5.12 -19.66
N SER A 70 13.53 3.95 -20.13
CA SER A 70 12.65 2.79 -20.35
C SER A 70 11.98 2.34 -19.05
N ARG A 71 12.76 2.16 -17.97
CA ARG A 71 12.24 1.79 -16.64
C ARG A 71 11.31 2.85 -16.04
N GLU A 72 11.60 4.13 -16.30
CA GLU A 72 10.73 5.23 -15.86
C GLU A 72 9.38 5.21 -16.60
N GLY A 73 9.37 4.87 -17.90
CA GLY A 73 8.15 4.65 -18.67
C GLY A 73 7.27 3.57 -18.05
N ILE A 74 7.86 2.43 -17.72
CA ILE A 74 7.15 1.32 -17.04
C ILE A 74 6.59 1.78 -15.68
N CYS A 75 7.37 2.53 -14.89
CA CYS A 75 6.90 3.08 -13.62
C CYS A 75 5.72 4.06 -13.77
N LYS A 76 5.67 4.83 -14.87
CA LYS A 76 4.56 5.76 -15.14
C LYS A 76 3.30 5.00 -15.52
N GLU A 77 3.40 4.05 -16.44
CA GLU A 77 2.28 3.21 -16.89
C GLU A 77 1.62 2.47 -15.71
N ARG A 78 2.44 1.92 -14.81
CA ARG A 78 1.93 1.20 -13.62
C ARG A 78 1.30 2.15 -12.60
N ASP A 79 1.80 3.36 -12.43
CA ASP A 79 1.17 4.39 -11.58
C ASP A 79 -0.20 4.80 -12.12
N GLU A 80 -0.30 5.01 -13.43
CA GLU A 80 -1.55 5.33 -14.10
C GLU A 80 -2.57 4.20 -13.92
N THR A 81 -2.13 2.95 -14.04
CA THR A 81 -2.98 1.77 -13.80
C THR A 81 -3.54 1.74 -12.38
N ILE A 82 -2.69 1.97 -11.36
CA ILE A 82 -3.13 2.05 -9.96
C ILE A 82 -4.15 3.17 -9.74
N ARG A 83 -3.91 4.35 -10.34
CA ARG A 83 -4.84 5.49 -10.23
C ARG A 83 -6.18 5.21 -10.90
N ASN A 84 -6.16 4.54 -12.06
CA ASN A 84 -7.36 4.17 -12.78
C ASN A 84 -8.20 3.19 -11.97
N PHE A 85 -7.59 2.17 -11.36
CA PHE A 85 -8.31 1.24 -10.48
C PHE A 85 -8.92 1.94 -9.25
N ASP A 86 -8.19 2.86 -8.61
CA ASP A 86 -8.72 3.66 -7.49
C ASP A 86 -9.92 4.53 -7.91
N ALA A 87 -9.80 5.20 -9.06
CA ALA A 87 -10.85 6.03 -9.60
C ALA A 87 -12.10 5.21 -9.95
N GLU A 88 -11.92 4.06 -10.60
CA GLU A 88 -13.01 3.16 -10.99
C GLU A 88 -13.76 2.65 -9.76
N MET A 89 -13.05 2.16 -8.74
CA MET A 89 -13.67 1.71 -7.49
C MET A 89 -14.46 2.83 -6.81
N LYS A 90 -13.91 4.05 -6.77
CA LYS A 90 -14.59 5.21 -6.19
C LYS A 90 -15.82 5.61 -6.99
N ASN A 91 -15.77 5.60 -8.31
CA ASN A 91 -16.91 5.92 -9.17
C ASN A 91 -18.06 4.93 -9.00
N GLN A 92 -17.76 3.65 -8.74
CA GLN A 92 -18.77 2.61 -8.51
C GLN A 92 -19.47 2.72 -7.15
N ILE A 93 -18.80 3.28 -6.14
CA ILE A 93 -19.32 3.44 -4.76
C ILE A 93 -19.96 4.81 -4.58
N TYR A 94 -19.33 5.84 -5.14
CA TYR A 94 -19.72 7.23 -5.11
C TYR A 94 -19.78 7.72 -6.56
N PRO A 95 -20.85 7.39 -7.31
CA PRO A 95 -21.01 7.94 -8.63
C PRO A 95 -20.93 9.46 -8.51
N ARG A 96 -19.93 10.07 -9.15
CA ARG A 96 -19.78 11.52 -9.22
C ARG A 96 -21.08 12.05 -9.82
N ARG A 97 -22.00 12.50 -8.97
CA ARG A 97 -23.24 13.17 -9.38
C ARG A 97 -22.83 14.44 -10.11
N SER A 98 -22.81 14.39 -11.42
CA SER A 98 -22.84 15.58 -12.25
C SER A 98 -24.15 16.31 -11.97
N ALA A 99 -24.06 17.47 -11.32
CA ALA A 99 -25.01 18.58 -11.43
C ALA A 99 -26.52 18.32 -11.18
N SER A 100 -26.93 17.33 -10.39
CA SER A 100 -28.32 17.29 -9.89
C SER A 100 -28.42 18.15 -8.63
N ALA A 101 -29.28 19.18 -8.65
CA ALA A 101 -29.53 20.12 -7.55
C ALA A 101 -29.42 19.46 -6.18
N ARG A 102 -28.35 19.81 -5.45
CA ARG A 102 -28.14 19.37 -4.08
C ARG A 102 -29.36 19.81 -3.26
N PRO A 103 -29.98 18.94 -2.45
CA PRO A 103 -30.97 19.41 -1.48
C PRO A 103 -30.30 20.47 -0.61
N LYS A 104 -30.90 21.67 -0.57
CA LYS A 104 -30.34 22.83 0.13
C LYS A 104 -29.87 22.39 1.50
N THR A 105 -28.64 22.75 1.82
CA THR A 105 -28.03 22.40 3.09
C THR A 105 -28.84 23.05 4.21
N TYR A 106 -28.91 22.43 5.39
CA TYR A 106 -29.59 23.02 6.55
C TYR A 106 -29.16 24.48 6.81
N GLN A 107 -27.89 24.82 6.55
CA GLN A 107 -27.40 26.19 6.63
C GLN A 107 -28.06 27.13 5.61
N GLU A 108 -28.19 26.73 4.35
CA GLU A 108 -28.83 27.53 3.30
C GLU A 108 -30.32 27.73 3.58
N GLN A 109 -31.01 26.71 4.10
CA GLN A 109 -32.42 26.83 4.53
C GLN A 109 -32.59 27.80 5.70
N ARG A 110 -31.67 27.73 6.68
CA ARG A 110 -31.69 28.60 7.85
C ARG A 110 -31.39 30.06 7.51
N GLU A 111 -30.50 30.31 6.55
CA GLU A 111 -30.22 31.66 6.04
C GLU A 111 -31.43 32.28 5.33
N GLU A 112 -32.17 31.49 4.54
CA GLU A 112 -33.42 31.92 3.92
C GLU A 112 -34.50 32.26 4.98
N GLU A 113 -34.65 31.42 6.02
CA GLU A 113 -35.57 31.70 7.13
C GLU A 113 -35.19 32.97 7.92
N MET A 114 -33.89 33.27 8.06
CA MET A 114 -33.40 34.44 8.79
C MET A 114 -33.54 35.76 8.00
N MET A 115 -33.40 35.72 6.67
CA MET A 115 -33.58 36.90 5.82
C MET A 115 -35.05 37.25 5.56
N GLY A 116 -35.98 36.31 5.78
CA GLY A 116 -37.40 36.53 5.59
C GLY A 116 -37.74 36.80 4.11
N CYS A 117 -38.49 37.88 3.83
CA CYS A 117 -38.80 38.29 2.45
C CYS A 117 -37.65 39.04 1.75
N GLY A 118 -36.57 39.32 2.48
CA GLY A 118 -35.42 40.06 1.95
C GLY A 118 -34.47 39.16 1.18
N THR A 119 -33.99 39.65 0.04
CA THR A 119 -32.87 39.06 -0.68
C THR A 119 -31.54 39.62 -0.15
N ALA A 120 -30.42 38.96 -0.47
CA ALA A 120 -29.07 39.42 -0.09
C ALA A 120 -28.75 40.85 -0.56
N ASP A 121 -29.44 41.34 -1.59
CA ASP A 121 -29.31 42.70 -2.15
C ASP A 121 -30.11 43.76 -1.38
N GLY A 122 -30.79 43.39 -0.28
CA GLY A 122 -31.61 44.31 0.52
C GLY A 122 -32.96 44.67 -0.11
N THR A 123 -33.31 44.05 -1.24
CA THR A 123 -34.62 44.23 -1.88
C THR A 123 -35.62 43.18 -1.38
N GLY A 124 -36.87 43.59 -1.15
CA GLY A 124 -37.95 42.71 -0.63
C GLY A 124 -38.50 43.07 0.75
N PHE A 125 -37.87 44.00 1.48
CA PHE A 125 -38.41 44.51 2.73
C PHE A 125 -39.46 45.60 2.48
N THR A 126 -40.66 45.43 3.05
CA THR A 126 -41.77 46.39 2.87
C THR A 126 -41.81 47.49 3.93
N GLY A 127 -40.92 47.45 4.94
CA GLY A 127 -40.81 48.50 5.94
C GLY A 127 -39.63 48.36 6.90
N SER A 128 -39.21 49.49 7.50
CA SER A 128 -38.02 49.60 8.36
C SER A 128 -38.04 48.67 9.59
N LYS A 129 -39.22 48.30 10.08
CA LYS A 129 -39.38 47.34 11.20
C LYS A 129 -38.97 45.91 10.81
N GLN A 130 -39.18 45.50 9.56
CA GLN A 130 -38.76 44.16 9.09
C GLN A 130 -37.25 44.07 8.94
N VAL A 131 -36.62 45.13 8.42
CA VAL A 131 -35.16 45.23 8.32
C VAL A 131 -34.51 45.16 9.70
N LEU A 132 -35.06 45.89 10.68
CA LEU A 132 -34.55 45.89 12.05
C LEU A 132 -34.67 44.51 12.71
N ASN A 133 -35.80 43.82 12.53
CA ASN A 133 -36.00 42.46 13.05
C ASN A 133 -35.05 41.44 12.39
N ALA A 134 -34.84 41.53 11.08
CA ALA A 134 -33.87 40.67 10.38
C ALA A 134 -32.44 40.93 10.88
N ALA A 135 -32.06 42.20 11.07
CA ALA A 135 -30.75 42.56 11.62
C ALA A 135 -30.55 42.04 13.06
N ILE A 136 -31.57 42.13 13.91
CA ILE A 136 -31.53 41.60 15.28
C ILE A 136 -31.36 40.07 15.27
N ASN A 137 -32.07 39.36 14.37
CA ASN A 137 -31.96 37.91 14.24
C ASN A 137 -30.57 37.48 13.74
N VAL A 138 -30.03 38.17 12.74
CA VAL A 138 -28.67 37.92 12.22
C VAL A 138 -27.62 38.18 13.31
N GLN A 139 -27.74 39.27 14.07
CA GLN A 139 -26.80 39.60 15.14
C GLN A 139 -26.84 38.56 16.27
N LYS A 140 -28.04 38.10 16.65
CA LYS A 140 -28.22 37.05 17.66
C LYS A 140 -27.60 35.72 17.21
N ASP A 141 -27.75 35.35 15.94
CA ASP A 141 -27.13 34.15 15.40
C ASP A 141 -25.61 34.29 15.24
N ALA A 142 -25.12 35.47 14.86
CA ALA A 142 -23.69 35.77 14.82
C ALA A 142 -23.03 35.60 16.20
N LEU A 143 -23.67 36.11 17.27
CA LEU A 143 -23.22 35.89 18.65
C LEU A 143 -23.23 34.40 19.03
N GLN A 144 -24.29 33.67 18.66
CA GLN A 144 -24.37 32.23 18.92
C GLN A 144 -23.31 31.44 18.13
N SER A 145 -23.01 31.84 16.90
CA SER A 145 -21.98 31.26 16.04
C SER A 145 -20.58 31.53 16.57
N LEU A 146 -20.31 32.75 17.06
CA LEU A 146 -19.05 33.09 17.73
C LEU A 146 -18.84 32.24 18.98
N GLN A 147 -19.87 32.06 19.80
CA GLN A 147 -19.78 31.21 20.99
C GLN A 147 -19.55 29.73 20.63
N ARG A 148 -20.10 29.24 19.51
CA ARG A 148 -19.81 27.88 19.00
C ARG A 148 -18.40 27.77 18.46
N THR A 149 -17.93 28.79 17.75
CA THR A 149 -16.56 28.86 17.20
C THR A 149 -15.53 28.88 18.33
N GLU A 150 -15.78 29.64 19.39
CA GLU A 150 -14.93 29.66 20.59
C GLU A 150 -14.84 28.27 21.24
N ARG A 151 -15.97 27.56 21.39
CA ARG A 151 -15.97 26.19 21.89
C ARG A 151 -15.24 25.23 20.96
N LEU A 152 -15.44 25.33 19.65
CA LEU A 152 -14.75 24.52 18.65
C LEU A 152 -13.25 24.79 18.65
N GLN A 153 -12.83 26.04 18.83
CA GLN A 153 -11.43 26.42 18.93
C GLN A 153 -10.79 25.81 20.17
N ASN A 154 -11.45 25.87 21.32
CA ASN A 154 -10.96 25.22 22.54
C ASN A 154 -10.83 23.70 22.36
N VAL A 155 -11.85 23.05 21.79
CA VAL A 155 -11.81 21.61 21.50
C VAL A 155 -10.71 21.28 20.48
N ALA A 156 -10.52 22.11 19.47
CA ALA A 156 -9.48 21.93 18.46
C ALA A 156 -8.07 22.13 19.06
N GLU A 157 -7.90 23.06 20.01
CA GLU A 157 -6.65 23.26 20.73
C GLU A 157 -6.33 22.06 21.63
N GLU A 158 -7.32 21.54 22.37
CA GLU A 158 -7.17 20.32 23.17
C GLU A 158 -6.89 19.09 22.30
N THR A 159 -7.59 18.96 21.18
CA THR A 159 -7.36 17.89 20.19
C THR A 159 -5.98 18.04 19.54
N GLY A 160 -5.54 19.27 19.29
CA GLY A 160 -4.20 19.58 18.76
C GLY A 160 -3.10 19.18 19.74
N LYS A 161 -3.28 19.47 21.04
CA LYS A 161 -2.34 19.07 22.10
C LYS A 161 -2.26 17.56 22.26
N THR A 162 -3.41 16.87 22.26
CA THR A 162 -3.46 15.40 22.36
C THR A 162 -2.89 14.71 21.12
N THR A 163 -3.18 15.22 19.92
CA THR A 163 -2.58 14.70 18.68
C THR A 163 -1.08 14.95 18.60
N LEU A 164 -0.56 16.11 19.03
CA LEU A 164 0.87 16.34 19.14
C LEU A 164 1.56 15.35 20.10
N ALA A 165 0.95 15.10 21.26
CA ALA A 165 1.47 14.12 22.21
C ALA A 165 1.47 12.69 21.64
N GLU A 166 0.41 12.30 20.92
CA GLU A 166 0.32 10.99 20.28
C GLU A 166 1.32 10.87 19.11
N LEU A 167 1.52 11.93 18.33
CA LEU A 167 2.52 11.96 17.25
C LEU A 167 3.95 11.86 17.80
N GLN A 168 4.27 12.50 18.92
CA GLN A 168 5.56 12.34 19.59
C GLN A 168 5.77 10.89 20.03
N LYS A 169 4.76 10.27 20.65
CA LYS A 169 4.80 8.87 21.07
C LYS A 169 4.92 7.90 19.88
N GLN A 170 4.25 8.17 18.77
CA GLN A 170 4.38 7.41 17.53
C GLN A 170 5.75 7.58 16.89
N THR A 171 6.35 8.78 16.96
CA THR A 171 7.71 9.04 16.46
C THR A 171 8.75 8.25 17.27
N GLU A 172 8.61 8.21 18.59
CA GLU A 172 9.49 7.43 19.47
C GLU A 172 9.40 5.92 19.19
N ARG A 173 8.18 5.41 18.94
CA ARG A 173 7.99 4.02 18.47
C ARG A 173 8.58 3.76 17.09
N MET A 174 8.55 4.73 16.19
CA MET A 174 9.17 4.62 14.87
C MET A 174 10.69 4.44 14.98
N TYR A 175 11.34 5.16 15.90
CA TYR A 175 12.76 4.98 16.19
C TYR A 175 13.08 3.59 16.75
N GLN A 176 12.26 3.07 17.65
CA GLN A 176 12.43 1.70 18.17
C GLN A 176 12.26 0.63 17.08
N ILE A 177 11.30 0.83 16.16
CA ILE A 177 11.10 -0.08 15.03
C ILE A 177 12.28 -0.02 14.04
N ASP A 178 12.89 1.15 13.83
CA ASP A 178 14.07 1.28 12.96
C ASP A 178 15.30 0.55 13.56
N GLU A 179 15.45 0.60 14.88
CA GLU A 179 16.49 -0.14 15.61
C GLU A 179 16.27 -1.66 15.53
N GLU A 180 15.01 -2.12 15.66
CA GLU A 180 14.65 -3.54 15.45
C GLU A 180 14.86 -3.99 13.99
N LEU A 181 14.55 -3.13 13.01
CA LEU A 181 14.78 -3.40 11.59
C LEU A 181 16.28 -3.49 11.25
N GLN A 182 17.12 -2.62 11.81
CA GLN A 182 18.58 -2.75 11.69
C GLN A 182 19.07 -4.07 12.28
N ASN A 183 18.52 -4.49 13.41
CA ASN A 183 18.89 -5.74 14.06
C ASN A 183 18.44 -6.97 13.24
N LEU A 184 17.26 -6.91 12.62
CA LEU A 184 16.79 -7.94 11.68
C LEU A 184 17.66 -8.02 10.42
N GLN A 185 18.14 -6.89 9.91
CA GLN A 185 19.06 -6.86 8.78
C GLN A 185 20.42 -7.49 9.14
N GLY A 186 20.91 -7.25 10.36
CA GLY A 186 22.09 -7.94 10.90
C GLY A 186 21.90 -9.44 11.08
N GLN A 187 20.73 -9.89 11.53
CA GLN A 187 20.40 -11.32 11.63
C GLN A 187 20.26 -11.98 10.25
N LEU A 188 19.69 -11.29 9.27
CA LEU A 188 19.62 -11.77 7.89
C LEU A 188 21.01 -11.93 7.25
N ASP A 189 21.93 -11.00 7.52
CA ASP A 189 23.32 -11.13 7.07
C ASP A 189 24.04 -12.31 7.73
N HIS A 190 23.76 -12.58 9.02
CA HIS A 190 24.27 -13.77 9.69
C HIS A 190 23.72 -15.07 9.07
N VAL A 191 22.41 -15.15 8.85
CA VAL A 191 21.77 -16.31 8.21
C VAL A 191 22.29 -16.53 6.78
N ALA A 192 22.47 -15.46 6.00
CA ALA A 192 23.05 -15.55 4.66
C ALA A 192 24.49 -16.08 4.67
N ARG A 193 25.28 -15.69 5.69
CA ARG A 193 26.64 -16.18 5.89
C ARG A 193 26.67 -17.66 6.27
N ASP A 194 25.76 -18.08 7.16
CA ASP A 194 25.64 -19.47 7.59
C ASP A 194 25.17 -20.38 6.45
N VAL A 195 24.21 -19.94 5.64
CA VAL A 195 23.77 -20.65 4.43
C VAL A 195 24.92 -20.81 3.44
N ARG A 196 25.73 -19.76 3.24
CA ARG A 196 26.89 -19.81 2.34
C ARG A 196 27.98 -20.75 2.85
N TRP A 197 28.19 -20.80 4.16
CA TRP A 197 29.10 -21.74 4.80
C TRP A 197 28.58 -23.18 4.68
N PHE A 198 27.30 -23.41 4.95
CA PHE A 198 26.64 -24.70 4.82
C PHE A 198 26.70 -25.24 3.39
N TYR A 199 26.47 -24.38 2.39
CA TYR A 199 26.60 -24.75 0.97
C TYR A 199 28.03 -25.20 0.61
N ARG A 200 29.04 -24.53 1.18
CA ARG A 200 30.46 -24.87 0.99
C ARG A 200 30.85 -26.16 1.70
N GLN A 201 30.24 -26.46 2.85
CA GLN A 201 30.41 -27.74 3.54
C GLN A 201 29.79 -28.89 2.72
N MET A 202 28.56 -28.68 2.21
CA MET A 202 27.82 -29.66 1.44
C MET A 202 28.50 -30.01 0.10
N SER A 203 29.19 -29.04 -0.53
CA SER A 203 29.98 -29.32 -1.74
C SER A 203 31.20 -30.19 -1.46
N ARG A 204 31.82 -30.03 -0.28
CA ARG A 204 32.93 -30.87 0.19
C ARG A 204 32.46 -32.31 0.46
N ASP A 205 31.30 -32.47 1.06
CA ASP A 205 30.71 -33.78 1.34
C ASP A 205 30.32 -34.53 0.06
N LYS A 206 29.80 -33.84 -0.97
CA LYS A 206 29.51 -34.44 -2.28
C LYS A 206 30.78 -34.99 -2.97
N CYS A 207 31.90 -34.29 -2.84
CA CYS A 207 33.19 -34.76 -3.37
C CYS A 207 33.67 -36.03 -2.63
N PHE A 208 33.52 -36.05 -1.30
CA PHE A 208 33.90 -37.19 -0.48
C PHE A 208 33.00 -38.42 -0.74
N LEU A 209 31.69 -38.21 -0.89
CA LEU A 209 30.72 -39.24 -1.27
C LEU A 209 31.03 -39.83 -2.65
N SER A 210 31.43 -39.00 -3.61
CA SER A 210 31.85 -39.45 -4.96
C SER A 210 33.09 -40.34 -4.90
N LEU A 211 34.13 -39.92 -4.15
CA LEU A 211 35.36 -40.70 -3.96
C LEU A 211 35.10 -42.05 -3.28
N LEU A 212 34.24 -42.08 -2.25
CA LEU A 212 33.84 -43.31 -1.58
C LEU A 212 33.09 -44.26 -2.53
N GLY A 213 32.17 -43.75 -3.35
CA GLY A 213 31.46 -44.54 -4.35
C GLY A 213 32.42 -45.18 -5.37
N LEU A 214 33.42 -44.43 -5.82
CA LEU A 214 34.43 -44.90 -6.78
C LEU A 214 35.32 -46.01 -6.16
N SER A 215 35.69 -45.87 -4.89
CA SER A 215 36.44 -46.89 -4.14
C SER A 215 35.67 -48.22 -4.03
N ILE A 216 34.37 -48.16 -3.72
CA ILE A 216 33.52 -49.36 -3.63
C ILE A 216 33.41 -50.07 -4.99
N LEU A 217 33.26 -49.32 -6.09
CA LEU A 217 33.24 -49.88 -7.44
C LEU A 217 34.57 -50.60 -7.78
N ALA A 218 35.71 -50.02 -7.43
CA ALA A 218 37.02 -50.63 -7.67
C ALA A 218 37.17 -51.97 -6.90
N LEU A 219 36.69 -52.03 -5.66
CA LEU A 219 36.69 -53.28 -4.87
C LEU A 219 35.80 -54.35 -5.50
N LEU A 220 34.61 -54.00 -6.00
CA LEU A 220 33.72 -54.95 -6.68
C LEU A 220 34.37 -55.53 -7.94
N VAL A 221 35.03 -54.69 -8.73
CA VAL A 221 35.77 -55.14 -9.92
C VAL A 221 36.89 -56.11 -9.54
N LEU A 222 37.68 -55.79 -8.50
CA LEU A 222 38.75 -56.70 -8.01
C LEU A 222 38.20 -58.05 -7.54
N VAL A 223 37.09 -58.04 -6.78
CA VAL A 223 36.43 -59.27 -6.34
C VAL A 223 35.96 -60.09 -7.54
N PHE A 224 35.36 -59.44 -8.55
CA PHE A 224 34.90 -60.11 -9.75
C PHE A 224 36.05 -60.73 -10.55
N VAL A 225 37.15 -59.99 -10.74
CA VAL A 225 38.37 -60.49 -11.41
C VAL A 225 38.99 -61.66 -10.63
N SER A 226 39.05 -61.58 -9.29
CA SER A 226 39.57 -62.66 -8.44
C SER A 226 38.73 -63.94 -8.57
N ILE A 227 37.39 -63.81 -8.55
CA ILE A 227 36.50 -64.95 -8.74
C ILE A 227 36.67 -65.53 -10.14
N TRP A 228 36.74 -64.69 -11.17
CA TRP A 228 36.86 -65.15 -12.56
C TRP A 228 38.19 -65.86 -12.82
N THR A 229 39.30 -65.28 -12.36
CA THR A 229 40.64 -65.89 -12.48
C THR A 229 40.76 -67.19 -11.69
N ARG A 230 40.15 -67.27 -10.50
CA ARG A 230 40.08 -68.52 -9.72
C ARG A 230 39.27 -69.60 -10.45
N ARG A 231 38.18 -69.22 -11.13
CA ARG A 231 37.35 -70.15 -11.92
C ARG A 231 38.07 -70.67 -13.16
N MET A 232 38.92 -69.86 -13.79
CA MET A 232 39.77 -70.28 -14.91
C MET A 232 40.86 -71.26 -14.48
N ARG A 233 41.52 -71.04 -13.33
CA ARG A 233 42.55 -71.98 -12.81
C ARG A 233 42.00 -73.32 -12.34
N SER A 234 40.72 -73.39 -11.96
CA SER A 234 40.09 -74.66 -11.53
C SER A 234 39.66 -75.55 -12.71
N LYS A 235 39.76 -75.06 -13.95
CA LYS A 235 39.33 -75.78 -15.16
C LYS A 235 40.50 -76.25 -16.05
N GLY A 236 41.74 -75.98 -15.65
CA GLY A 236 42.95 -76.55 -16.27
C GLY A 236 43.61 -77.52 -15.30
#